data_AF-A0A9J7MC18-F1
#
_entry.id   AF-A0A9J7MC18-F1
#
_cell.length_a   1.000
_cell.length_b   1.000
_cell.length_c   1.000
_cell.angle_alpha   90.00
_cell.angle_beta   90.00
_cell.angle_gamma   90.00
#
_symmetry.space_group_name_H-M   'P 1'
#
loop_
_entity.id
_entity.type
_entity.pdbx_description
1 polymer ?
#
loop_
_entity_poly.entity_id
_entity_poly.type
_entity_poly.pdbx_seq_one_letter_code
_entity_poly.pdbx_strand_id
1 'polypeptide(L)'
;MVKSWFTCAALVVFLTFTTEVVCNKGLPVSLTIQVTPGDTVTLPATYNQHEHVIALTWNKMDERIEGTRTPVFLYSVSSRSSLSLGPLKDRALLNKNGSLTILNVTVKDEGQYVMTVLIDAVGQQEHYVYLDVLAPPLVTVGLQSPLRVSLRSSVILNCTVEKTSSTDPSIFWLRDGQPLPPATVQLVIDGQDVYRSSLMMQSVGKADSGNYTCVAQQGRSWQTDSLSLVVVYPAAIVNVTGPVKVKAGGTALLWCTADGNPTPEVYWQKDGSDDILAAAMYHGTAGSLLVLPDLNVKDSDHYICTASNALGQPDKRIVPVIVIEESSLATTAAQLGHGDETEWTAILGGAAGGATILLIILLVALVFTKRAKIEAGRSDDHVFSVSDPVPKRLQNNFIEKEKLGLPKDEEQILYVQETSGKAVIARTGIHHADTRLSQTKMCDIPDGSEDLIQVLPCCETLNDHSIT
;
A
#
# COMPACT_ATOMS: atom_id res chain seq x y z
N MET A 1 -0.64 33.66 33.03
CA MET A 1 -0.79 34.70 34.08
C MET A 1 0.60 35.15 34.52
N VAL A 2 1.10 36.28 34.00
CA VAL A 2 1.98 37.20 34.75
C VAL A 2 1.73 38.59 34.13
N LYS A 3 1.02 39.45 34.86
CA LYS A 3 0.86 40.88 34.56
C LYS A 3 2.11 41.59 35.09
N SER A 4 2.76 42.43 34.28
CA SER A 4 3.70 43.44 34.77
C SER A 4 3.18 44.81 34.35
N TRP A 5 2.93 45.66 35.34
CA TRP A 5 2.47 47.04 35.20
C TRP A 5 3.66 47.96 34.91
N PHE A 6 3.53 48.82 33.91
CA PHE A 6 4.38 50.00 33.75
C PHE A 6 3.82 51.14 34.61
N THR A 7 4.60 51.63 35.56
CA THR A 7 4.35 52.89 36.27
C THR A 7 5.32 53.95 35.77
N CYS A 8 4.82 54.95 35.03
CA CYS A 8 5.55 56.19 34.77
C CYS A 8 5.45 57.09 36.02
N ALA A 9 6.57 57.29 36.72
CA ALA A 9 6.70 58.35 37.71
C ALA A 9 7.30 59.59 37.02
N ALA A 10 6.50 60.65 36.88
CA ALA A 10 6.97 61.96 36.48
C ALA A 10 7.65 62.63 37.69
N LEU A 11 8.93 62.97 37.55
CA LEU A 11 9.64 63.83 38.49
C LEU A 11 10.07 65.08 37.72
N VAL A 12 9.32 66.16 37.93
CA VAL A 12 9.61 67.48 37.36
C VAL A 12 10.77 68.07 38.15
N VAL A 13 11.94 68.14 37.52
CA VAL A 13 13.03 69.04 37.92
C VAL A 13 13.34 69.93 36.73
N PHE A 14 13.04 71.22 36.89
CA PHE A 14 13.45 72.28 35.98
C PHE A 14 14.96 72.36 35.97
N LEU A 15 15.61 72.02 34.85
CA LEU A 15 16.90 72.56 34.42
C LEU A 15 17.04 72.34 32.91
N THR A 16 17.35 73.42 32.21
CA THR A 16 17.45 73.57 30.76
C THR A 16 18.54 72.71 30.14
N PHE A 17 18.16 71.64 29.45
CA PHE A 17 18.91 71.04 28.35
C PHE A 17 17.89 70.49 27.35
N THR A 18 18.04 70.84 26.08
CA THR A 18 17.31 70.22 24.97
C THR A 18 17.77 68.78 24.86
N THR A 19 17.12 67.88 25.59
CA THR A 19 17.26 66.46 25.38
C THR A 19 16.42 66.10 24.17
N GLU A 20 17.11 65.81 23.06
CA GLU A 20 16.50 65.00 22.00
C GLU A 20 15.98 63.74 22.67
N VAL A 21 14.66 63.62 22.71
CA VAL A 21 13.99 62.38 23.06
C VAL A 21 14.31 61.42 21.92
N VAL A 22 15.42 60.68 22.07
CA VAL A 22 15.64 59.45 21.31
C VAL A 22 14.59 58.47 21.82
N CYS A 23 13.39 58.57 21.25
CA CYS A 23 12.46 57.46 21.24
C CYS A 23 13.21 56.32 20.55
N ASN A 24 13.63 55.31 21.31
CA ASN A 24 13.89 53.99 20.75
C ASN A 24 12.62 53.57 20.01
N LYS A 25 12.59 53.86 18.70
CA LYS A 25 11.59 53.30 17.80
C LYS A 25 11.77 51.80 17.91
N GLY A 26 10.80 51.12 18.54
CA GLY A 26 10.70 49.67 18.42
C GLY A 26 10.85 49.32 16.95
N LEU A 27 11.75 48.37 16.64
CA LEU A 27 12.07 48.03 15.27
C LEU A 27 10.76 47.81 14.49
N PRO A 28 10.54 48.50 13.36
CA PRO A 28 9.43 48.16 12.49
C PRO A 28 9.63 46.69 12.08
N VAL A 29 8.65 45.84 12.37
CA VAL A 29 8.66 44.45 11.91
C VAL A 29 8.77 44.49 10.40
N SER A 30 9.89 43.99 9.85
CA SER A 30 10.10 43.96 8.42
C SER A 30 9.06 43.05 7.76
N LEU A 31 8.49 43.50 6.65
CA LEU A 31 7.59 42.67 5.85
C LEU A 31 8.36 41.47 5.29
N THR A 32 7.89 40.24 5.51
CA THR A 32 8.47 39.04 4.91
C THR A 32 7.79 38.71 3.58
N ILE A 33 8.57 38.56 2.52
CA ILE A 33 8.10 38.13 1.19
C ILE A 33 8.70 36.76 0.89
N GLN A 34 7.85 35.82 0.50
CA GLN A 34 8.25 34.44 0.18
C GLN A 34 8.34 34.23 -1.32
N VAL A 35 9.38 33.50 -1.75
CA VAL A 35 9.56 33.14 -3.16
C VAL A 35 10.25 31.78 -3.30
N THR A 36 9.90 31.01 -4.33
CA THR A 36 10.57 29.76 -4.67
C THR A 36 11.79 30.03 -5.57
N PRO A 37 12.92 29.32 -5.43
CA PRO A 37 14.07 29.48 -6.33
C PRO A 37 13.67 29.37 -7.81
N GLY A 38 14.22 30.26 -8.64
CA GLY A 38 13.93 30.39 -10.07
C GLY A 38 12.80 31.39 -10.39
N ASP A 39 11.90 31.66 -9.44
CA ASP A 39 10.79 32.60 -9.65
C ASP A 39 11.29 34.06 -9.63
N THR A 40 10.41 34.95 -10.10
CA THR A 40 10.58 36.41 -9.99
C THR A 40 9.79 36.92 -8.78
N VAL A 41 10.40 37.80 -8.00
CA VAL A 41 9.77 38.43 -6.82
C VAL A 41 9.80 39.95 -6.95
N THR A 42 8.80 40.63 -6.38
CA THR A 42 8.80 42.09 -6.25
C THR A 42 8.73 42.49 -4.78
N LEU A 43 9.77 43.16 -4.30
CA LEU A 43 9.81 43.76 -2.98
C LEU A 43 9.06 45.09 -3.03
N PRO A 44 8.01 45.28 -2.23
CA PRO A 44 7.17 46.46 -2.30
C PRO A 44 7.92 47.68 -1.76
N ALA A 45 7.87 48.78 -2.52
CA ALA A 45 8.20 50.07 -1.98
C ALA A 45 7.07 50.59 -1.09
N THR A 46 7.44 51.09 0.09
CA THR A 46 6.50 51.72 1.03
C THR A 46 6.99 53.14 1.30
N TYR A 47 6.39 54.14 0.66
CA TYR A 47 6.66 55.56 0.89
C TYR A 47 5.49 56.40 0.38
N ASN A 48 5.39 57.66 0.79
CA ASN A 48 4.35 58.56 0.30
C ASN A 48 4.70 59.07 -1.10
N GLN A 49 3.95 58.60 -2.10
CA GLN A 49 4.20 58.94 -3.51
C GLN A 49 3.87 60.39 -3.88
N HIS A 50 3.19 61.14 -3.01
CA HIS A 50 2.89 62.56 -3.22
C HIS A 50 4.05 63.49 -2.84
N GLU A 51 5.08 62.95 -2.18
CA GLU A 51 6.26 63.70 -1.78
C GLU A 51 7.31 63.74 -2.90
N HIS A 52 8.08 64.83 -2.96
CA HIS A 52 9.05 65.05 -4.04
C HIS A 52 10.32 64.22 -3.80
N VAL A 53 10.35 63.00 -4.35
CA VAL A 53 11.48 62.07 -4.24
C VAL A 53 12.68 62.59 -5.05
N ILE A 54 13.86 62.64 -4.43
CA ILE A 54 15.13 63.04 -5.03
C ILE A 54 15.91 61.81 -5.53
N ALA A 55 15.97 60.77 -4.70
CA ALA A 55 16.68 59.54 -5.00
C ALA A 55 16.06 58.35 -4.26
N LEU A 56 16.27 57.17 -4.81
CA LEU A 56 15.81 55.91 -4.24
C LEU A 56 16.94 54.87 -4.38
N THR A 57 17.26 54.19 -3.28
CA THR A 57 18.21 53.08 -3.31
C THR A 57 17.64 51.85 -2.68
N TRP A 58 17.94 50.70 -3.26
CA TRP A 58 17.79 49.41 -2.62
C TRP A 58 19.16 48.86 -2.27
N ASN A 59 19.31 48.40 -1.03
CA ASN A 59 20.51 47.73 -0.55
C ASN A 59 20.14 46.41 0.11
N LYS A 60 20.99 45.40 -0.05
CA LYS A 60 20.93 44.17 0.74
C LYS A 60 21.80 44.34 1.98
N MET A 61 21.24 44.05 3.15
CA MET A 61 21.98 44.08 4.41
C MET A 61 22.93 42.87 4.47
N ASP A 62 24.15 43.08 4.97
CA ASP A 62 25.07 41.98 5.26
C ASP A 62 24.71 41.37 6.62
N GLU A 63 24.40 40.09 6.64
CA GLU A 63 24.02 39.36 7.86
C GLU A 63 25.24 39.06 8.76
N ARG A 64 26.46 39.12 8.21
CA ARG A 64 27.70 38.81 8.95
C ARG A 64 28.30 40.02 9.64
N ILE A 65 28.02 41.22 9.13
CA ILE A 65 28.59 42.48 9.63
C ILE A 65 27.47 43.49 9.80
N GLU A 66 27.09 43.72 11.06
CA GLU A 66 26.02 44.65 11.41
C GLU A 66 26.22 46.04 10.78
N GLY A 67 25.18 46.53 10.11
CA GLY A 67 25.19 47.86 9.47
C GLY A 67 25.82 47.93 8.08
N THR A 68 26.45 46.87 7.58
CA THR A 68 27.02 46.86 6.22
C THR A 68 25.92 46.67 5.17
N ARG A 69 25.96 47.47 4.11
CA ARG A 69 24.96 47.51 3.04
C ARG A 69 25.61 47.30 1.69
N THR A 70 25.13 46.30 0.95
CA THR A 70 25.53 46.07 -0.44
C THR A 70 24.53 46.74 -1.37
N PRO A 71 24.96 47.68 -2.24
CA PRO A 71 24.06 48.34 -3.17
C PRO A 71 23.52 47.35 -4.20
N VAL A 72 22.20 47.34 -4.35
CA VAL A 72 21.46 46.50 -5.30
C VAL A 72 20.92 47.34 -6.44
N PHE A 73 20.35 48.50 -6.11
CA PHE A 73 19.79 49.39 -7.12
C PHE A 73 19.87 50.85 -6.68
N LEU A 74 20.16 51.73 -7.63
CA LEU A 74 20.19 53.18 -7.44
C LEU A 74 19.33 53.85 -8.51
N TYR A 75 18.49 54.79 -8.10
CA TYR A 75 17.76 55.68 -8.98
C TYR A 75 17.88 57.12 -8.49
N SER A 76 18.21 58.02 -9.42
CA SER A 76 18.29 59.46 -9.15
C SER A 76 17.40 60.22 -10.11
N VAL A 77 16.57 61.10 -9.56
CA VAL A 77 15.65 61.93 -10.34
C VAL A 77 16.39 63.03 -11.09
N SER A 78 17.44 63.60 -10.48
CA SER A 78 18.20 64.71 -11.08
C SER A 78 18.94 64.30 -12.35
N SER A 79 19.50 63.09 -12.39
CA SER A 79 20.19 62.54 -13.57
C SER A 79 19.29 61.68 -14.46
N ARG A 80 18.03 61.42 -14.07
CA ARG A 80 17.09 60.49 -14.72
C ARG A 80 17.73 59.14 -15.07
N SER A 81 18.63 58.66 -14.20
CA SER A 81 19.38 57.43 -14.42
C SER A 81 19.03 56.40 -13.35
N SER A 82 18.89 55.16 -13.78
CA SER A 82 18.80 53.98 -12.92
C SER A 82 19.99 53.06 -13.16
N LEU A 83 20.49 52.43 -12.09
CA LEU A 83 21.62 51.52 -12.16
C LEU A 83 21.38 50.32 -11.24
N SER A 84 21.44 49.13 -11.85
CA SER A 84 21.48 47.85 -11.14
C SER A 84 22.93 47.55 -10.75
N LEU A 85 23.15 47.13 -9.50
CA LEU A 85 24.46 47.05 -8.87
C LEU A 85 24.64 45.73 -8.11
N GLY A 86 25.90 45.45 -7.74
CA GLY A 86 26.24 44.36 -6.84
C GLY A 86 25.89 42.96 -7.37
N PRO A 87 25.58 42.00 -6.49
CA PRO A 87 25.33 40.59 -6.86
C PRO A 87 24.02 40.36 -7.63
N LEU A 88 23.14 41.38 -7.67
CA LEU A 88 21.88 41.36 -8.40
C LEU A 88 21.95 42.14 -9.72
N LYS A 89 23.15 42.56 -10.14
CA LYS A 89 23.34 43.25 -11.43
C LYS A 89 22.72 42.41 -12.55
N ASP A 90 21.99 43.10 -13.44
CA ASP A 90 21.27 42.53 -14.58
C ASP A 90 20.04 41.65 -14.23
N ARG A 91 19.80 41.39 -12.92
CA ARG A 91 18.62 40.66 -12.42
C ARG A 91 17.68 41.53 -11.59
N ALA A 92 18.16 42.66 -11.06
CA ALA A 92 17.32 43.64 -10.36
C ALA A 92 16.78 44.70 -11.31
N LEU A 93 15.46 44.92 -11.26
CA LEU A 93 14.72 45.92 -12.01
C LEU A 93 13.94 46.82 -11.05
N LEU A 94 13.89 48.13 -11.32
CA LEU A 94 13.10 49.07 -10.54
C LEU A 94 11.80 49.42 -11.25
N ASN A 95 10.68 49.23 -10.55
CA ASN A 95 9.36 49.58 -11.05
C ASN A 95 9.08 51.08 -10.89
N LYS A 96 8.11 51.60 -11.67
CA LYS A 96 7.72 53.02 -11.63
C LYS A 96 7.27 53.50 -10.25
N ASN A 97 6.73 52.60 -9.42
CA ASN A 97 6.30 52.87 -8.05
C ASN A 97 7.43 52.75 -7.00
N GLY A 98 8.68 52.53 -7.43
CA GLY A 98 9.85 52.38 -6.57
C GLY A 98 10.11 50.96 -6.06
N SER A 99 9.20 50.01 -6.33
CA SER A 99 9.37 48.61 -5.92
C SER A 99 10.52 47.94 -6.69
N LEU A 100 11.23 47.02 -6.03
CA LEU A 100 12.34 46.28 -6.62
C LEU A 100 11.88 44.91 -7.09
N THR A 101 11.99 44.62 -8.39
CA THR A 101 11.78 43.28 -8.94
C THR A 101 13.12 42.57 -9.09
N ILE A 102 13.22 41.35 -8.57
CA ILE A 102 14.40 40.49 -8.68
C ILE A 102 14.03 39.28 -9.54
N LEU A 103 14.74 39.11 -10.66
CA LEU A 103 14.57 38.03 -11.61
C LEU A 103 15.42 36.81 -11.21
N ASN A 104 14.90 35.60 -11.48
CA ASN A 104 15.59 34.32 -11.28
C ASN A 104 16.23 34.23 -9.88
N VAL A 105 15.39 34.22 -8.85
CA VAL A 105 15.83 34.24 -7.45
C VAL A 105 16.58 32.96 -7.10
N THR A 106 17.67 33.11 -6.34
CA THR A 106 18.48 32.01 -5.82
C THR A 106 18.51 32.04 -4.29
N VAL A 107 18.92 30.93 -3.65
CA VAL A 107 19.06 30.86 -2.17
C VAL A 107 20.02 31.94 -1.63
N LYS A 108 21.02 32.35 -2.42
CA LYS A 108 21.95 33.43 -2.05
C LYS A 108 21.30 34.81 -2.01
N ASP A 109 20.13 34.98 -2.62
CA ASP A 109 19.43 36.25 -2.66
C ASP A 109 18.60 36.48 -1.39
N GLU A 110 18.34 35.43 -0.58
CA GLU A 110 17.67 35.50 0.73
C GLU A 110 18.32 36.53 1.68
N GLY A 111 17.50 37.19 2.48
CA GLY A 111 17.96 38.07 3.56
C GLY A 111 17.21 39.40 3.60
N GLN A 112 17.71 40.31 4.42
CA GLN A 112 17.06 41.61 4.63
C GLN A 112 17.49 42.65 3.60
N TYR A 113 16.50 43.31 2.99
CA TYR A 113 16.67 44.41 2.06
C TYR A 113 16.18 45.71 2.71
N VAL A 114 16.92 46.78 2.50
CA VAL A 114 16.55 48.13 2.93
C VAL A 114 16.38 49.02 1.71
N MET A 115 15.20 49.60 1.61
CA MET A 115 14.91 50.70 0.70
C MET A 115 15.20 52.01 1.42
N THR A 116 15.99 52.87 0.81
CA THR A 116 16.26 54.22 1.29
C THR A 116 15.71 55.21 0.28
N VAL A 117 14.80 56.08 0.73
CA VAL A 117 14.21 57.14 -0.09
C VAL A 117 14.70 58.47 0.44
N LEU A 118 15.23 59.30 -0.44
CA LEU A 118 15.57 60.68 -0.14
C LEU A 118 14.45 61.58 -0.65
N ILE A 119 13.81 62.29 0.26
CA ILE A 119 12.63 63.13 -0.01
C ILE A 119 13.00 64.58 0.26
N ASP A 120 12.62 65.47 -0.66
CA ASP A 120 12.85 66.90 -0.53
C ASP A 120 12.16 67.45 0.73
N ALA A 121 12.85 68.32 1.46
CA ALA A 121 12.45 68.90 2.75
C ALA A 121 12.14 67.91 3.91
N VAL A 122 11.96 66.61 3.66
CA VAL A 122 11.67 65.58 4.68
C VAL A 122 12.94 64.81 5.09
N GLY A 123 13.90 64.64 4.17
CA GLY A 123 15.14 63.92 4.42
C GLY A 123 15.07 62.44 4.05
N GLN A 124 15.85 61.61 4.75
CA GLN A 124 16.02 60.19 4.43
C GLN A 124 15.02 59.32 5.21
N GLN A 125 14.32 58.44 4.50
CA GLN A 125 13.45 57.42 5.08
C GLN A 125 13.93 56.02 4.69
N GLU A 126 13.77 55.06 5.60
CA GLU A 126 14.18 53.68 5.38
C GLU A 126 13.05 52.70 5.66
N HIS A 127 12.93 51.72 4.77
CA HIS A 127 11.93 50.66 4.85
C HIS A 127 12.59 49.30 4.65
N TYR A 128 12.21 48.34 5.48
CA TYR A 128 12.85 47.04 5.57
C TYR A 128 11.92 45.94 5.09
N VAL A 129 12.44 45.07 4.21
CA VAL A 129 11.74 43.89 3.69
C VAL A 129 12.66 42.69 3.82
N TYR A 130 12.17 41.59 4.38
CA TYR A 130 12.89 40.34 4.42
C TYR A 130 12.46 39.46 3.24
N LEU A 131 13.40 38.99 2.45
CA LEU A 131 13.16 38.02 1.39
C LEU A 131 13.47 36.62 1.93
N ASP A 132 12.44 35.77 2.05
CA ASP A 132 12.52 34.37 2.49
C ASP A 132 12.45 33.46 1.26
N VAL A 133 13.52 32.70 0.99
CA VAL A 133 13.61 31.85 -0.21
C VAL A 133 13.25 30.42 0.17
N LEU A 134 12.11 29.94 -0.35
CA LEU A 134 11.53 28.63 -0.06
C LEU A 134 12.26 27.51 -0.83
N ALA A 135 13.52 27.29 -0.47
CA ALA A 135 14.37 26.28 -1.05
C ALA A 135 13.96 24.86 -0.61
N PRO A 136 14.09 23.85 -1.49
CA PRO A 136 13.85 22.47 -1.12
C PRO A 136 14.72 22.02 0.07
N PRO A 137 14.13 21.39 1.10
CA PRO A 137 14.91 20.88 2.23
C PRO A 137 15.69 19.62 1.86
N LEU A 138 16.77 19.30 2.58
CA LEU A 138 17.47 18.04 2.40
C LEU A 138 16.70 16.93 3.15
N VAL A 139 16.40 15.83 2.46
CA VAL A 139 15.64 14.69 3.01
C VAL A 139 16.51 13.46 3.01
N THR A 140 16.50 12.71 4.12
CA THR A 140 17.25 11.46 4.28
C THR A 140 16.38 10.41 4.97
N VAL A 141 16.33 9.19 4.43
CA VAL A 141 15.48 8.07 4.92
C VAL A 141 16.32 6.83 5.17
N GLY A 142 16.41 6.42 6.45
CA GLY A 142 17.13 5.21 6.86
C GLY A 142 18.60 5.19 6.41
N LEU A 143 19.29 4.06 6.63
CA LEU A 143 20.71 3.90 6.25
C LEU A 143 20.96 2.76 5.26
N GLN A 144 20.02 1.81 5.11
CA GLN A 144 20.23 0.61 4.28
C GLN A 144 18.96 0.24 3.52
N SER A 145 19.07 0.12 2.20
CA SER A 145 18.02 -0.34 1.29
C SER A 145 18.52 -1.57 0.51
N PRO A 146 17.77 -2.68 0.42
CA PRO A 146 16.45 -2.88 1.02
C PRO A 146 16.50 -3.18 2.53
N LEU A 147 15.54 -2.66 3.29
CA LEU A 147 15.33 -3.02 4.68
C LEU A 147 14.49 -4.30 4.77
N ARG A 148 15.04 -5.37 5.35
CA ARG A 148 14.34 -6.64 5.54
C ARG A 148 13.71 -6.72 6.91
N VAL A 149 12.41 -6.97 6.98
CA VAL A 149 11.62 -6.97 8.22
C VAL A 149 10.85 -8.28 8.34
N SER A 150 10.90 -8.94 9.49
CA SER A 150 10.15 -10.19 9.70
C SER A 150 8.64 -9.93 9.80
N LEU A 151 7.83 -10.81 9.22
CA LEU A 151 6.37 -10.77 9.34
C LEU A 151 5.91 -10.73 10.81
N ARG A 152 4.86 -9.95 11.11
CA ARG A 152 4.29 -9.69 12.45
C ARG A 152 5.22 -8.94 13.41
N SER A 153 6.41 -8.52 12.98
CA SER A 153 7.26 -7.64 13.79
C SER A 153 6.80 -6.19 13.69
N SER A 154 7.37 -5.31 14.52
CA SER A 154 7.17 -3.87 14.45
C SER A 154 8.44 -3.21 13.93
N VAL A 155 8.28 -2.18 13.10
CA VAL A 155 9.39 -1.41 12.53
C VAL A 155 9.08 0.08 12.58
N ILE A 156 10.13 0.89 12.72
CA ILE A 156 10.06 2.35 12.66
C ILE A 156 10.93 2.80 11.51
N LEU A 157 10.34 3.49 10.53
CA LEU A 157 11.08 4.15 9.45
C LEU A 157 11.31 5.61 9.84
N ASN A 158 12.58 6.02 9.85
CA ASN A 158 12.97 7.37 10.23
C ASN A 158 13.32 8.19 8.99
N CYS A 159 12.81 9.42 8.97
CA CYS A 159 13.13 10.45 8.00
C CYS A 159 13.66 11.68 8.71
N THR A 160 14.77 12.20 8.24
CA THR A 160 15.39 13.44 8.70
C THR A 160 15.30 14.49 7.59
N VAL A 161 14.79 15.67 7.94
CA VAL A 161 14.60 16.79 7.04
C VAL A 161 15.35 17.99 7.61
N GLU A 162 16.37 18.48 6.90
CA GLU A 162 17.11 19.68 7.31
C GLU A 162 16.36 20.94 6.88
N LYS A 163 16.21 21.88 7.80
CA LYS A 163 15.53 23.15 7.59
C LYS A 163 16.38 24.03 6.66
N THR A 164 15.77 24.52 5.60
CA THR A 164 16.42 25.38 4.58
C THR A 164 15.80 26.77 4.45
N SER A 165 14.69 27.04 5.15
CA SER A 165 13.98 28.32 5.10
C SER A 165 13.34 28.63 6.44
N SER A 166 12.94 29.89 6.68
CA SER A 166 12.31 30.28 7.95
C SER A 166 10.96 29.60 8.20
N THR A 167 10.25 29.25 7.13
CA THR A 167 8.95 28.58 7.15
C THR A 167 9.08 27.07 7.33
N ASP A 168 8.22 26.48 8.13
CA ASP A 168 8.23 25.03 8.39
C ASP A 168 7.75 24.24 7.15
N PRO A 169 8.44 23.14 6.77
CA PRO A 169 8.02 22.29 5.66
C PRO A 169 6.85 21.39 6.05
N SER A 170 6.06 21.02 5.04
CA SER A 170 5.07 19.93 5.17
C SER A 170 5.77 18.60 4.93
N ILE A 171 5.73 17.68 5.91
CA ILE A 171 6.39 16.37 5.83
C ILE A 171 5.34 15.26 5.86
N PHE A 172 5.40 14.35 4.88
CA PHE A 172 4.49 13.21 4.78
C PHE A 172 5.16 11.99 4.14
N TRP A 173 4.52 10.83 4.26
CA TRP A 173 5.03 9.57 3.71
C TRP A 173 4.15 9.05 2.58
N LEU A 174 4.79 8.43 1.59
CA LEU A 174 4.16 7.69 0.52
C LEU A 174 4.59 6.20 0.59
N ARG A 175 3.69 5.29 0.22
CA ARG A 175 3.99 3.89 -0.08
C ARG A 175 3.64 3.62 -1.54
N ASP A 176 4.63 3.23 -2.33
CA ASP A 176 4.48 2.95 -3.77
C ASP A 176 3.78 4.11 -4.52
N GLY A 177 4.11 5.35 -4.12
CA GLY A 177 3.53 6.58 -4.66
C GLY A 177 2.18 7.00 -4.08
N GLN A 178 1.56 6.21 -3.19
CA GLN A 178 0.28 6.54 -2.56
C GLN A 178 0.46 7.12 -1.15
N PRO A 179 -0.29 8.16 -0.76
CA PRO A 179 -0.14 8.79 0.56
C PRO A 179 -0.55 7.86 1.70
N LEU A 180 0.25 7.83 2.77
CA LEU A 180 -0.07 7.13 4.00
C LEU A 180 -0.87 8.03 4.96
N PRO A 181 -1.76 7.47 5.82
CA PRO A 181 -2.57 8.25 6.74
C PRO A 181 -1.72 9.07 7.73
N PRO A 182 -2.10 10.34 8.04
CA PRO A 182 -1.33 11.24 8.91
C PRO A 182 -1.07 10.72 10.34
N ALA A 183 -1.90 9.79 10.83
CA ALA A 183 -1.88 9.31 12.21
C ALA A 183 -0.62 8.53 12.63
N THR A 184 0.25 8.17 11.69
CA THR A 184 1.47 7.37 11.96
C THR A 184 2.75 8.19 12.03
N VAL A 185 2.67 9.51 11.88
CA VAL A 185 3.82 10.41 11.84
C VAL A 185 3.98 11.13 13.18
N GLN A 186 5.05 10.84 13.91
CA GLN A 186 5.48 11.67 15.03
C GLN A 186 6.59 12.61 14.57
N LEU A 187 6.34 13.91 14.66
CA LEU A 187 7.34 14.95 14.41
C LEU A 187 8.11 15.22 15.72
N VAL A 188 9.39 14.88 15.74
CA VAL A 188 10.30 15.26 16.83
C VAL A 188 11.22 16.36 16.29
N ILE A 189 11.08 17.56 16.84
CA ILE A 189 11.95 18.71 16.54
C ILE A 189 13.09 18.67 17.57
N ASP A 190 14.30 18.42 17.11
CA ASP A 190 15.49 18.32 17.96
C ASP A 190 16.55 19.27 17.40
N GLY A 191 16.58 20.49 17.95
CA GLY A 191 17.33 21.62 17.41
C GLY A 191 16.50 22.56 16.53
N GLN A 192 17.04 23.74 16.23
CA GLN A 192 16.33 24.76 15.43
C GLN A 192 16.25 24.42 13.93
N ASP A 193 17.06 23.48 13.43
CA ASP A 193 17.28 23.29 11.99
C ASP A 193 17.06 21.86 11.47
N VAL A 194 16.55 20.92 12.27
CA VAL A 194 16.31 19.53 11.83
C VAL A 194 14.95 19.03 12.31
N TYR A 195 14.14 18.54 11.36
CA TYR A 195 12.88 17.86 11.62
C TYR A 195 13.06 16.35 11.50
N ARG A 196 12.56 15.58 12.48
CA ARG A 196 12.50 14.12 12.41
C ARG A 196 11.07 13.63 12.30
N SER A 197 10.80 12.84 11.28
CA SER A 197 9.51 12.19 11.04
C SER A 197 9.69 10.69 11.14
N SER A 198 8.94 10.05 12.02
CA SER A 198 8.98 8.59 12.21
C SER A 198 7.65 7.97 11.81
N LEU A 199 7.70 6.98 10.93
CA LEU A 199 6.57 6.12 10.53
C LEU A 199 6.66 4.80 11.30
N MET A 200 5.77 4.63 12.28
CA MET A 200 5.69 3.40 13.07
C MET A 200 4.68 2.42 12.47
N MET A 201 5.13 1.21 12.20
CA MET A 201 4.29 0.11 11.73
C MET A 201 4.30 -1.00 12.78
N GLN A 202 3.12 -1.35 13.28
CA GLN A 202 2.92 -2.42 14.24
C GLN A 202 2.43 -3.67 13.50
N SER A 203 2.99 -4.83 13.82
CA SER A 203 2.59 -6.12 13.26
C SER A 203 2.54 -6.13 11.72
N VAL A 204 3.70 -5.93 11.10
CA VAL A 204 3.90 -5.86 9.64
C VAL A 204 3.34 -7.08 8.92
N GLY A 205 2.52 -6.86 7.89
CA GLY A 205 1.92 -7.88 7.02
C GLY A 205 2.67 -8.07 5.70
N LYS A 206 2.31 -9.08 4.91
CA LYS A 206 2.98 -9.36 3.61
C LYS A 206 2.84 -8.20 2.62
N ALA A 207 1.66 -7.58 2.58
CA ALA A 207 1.31 -6.46 1.71
C ALA A 207 1.95 -5.13 2.12
N ASP A 208 2.68 -5.10 3.23
CA ASP A 208 3.45 -3.93 3.64
C ASP A 208 4.82 -3.85 2.96
N SER A 209 5.21 -4.87 2.18
CA SER A 209 6.39 -4.74 1.31
C SER A 209 6.13 -3.66 0.25
N GLY A 210 7.10 -2.79 0.00
CA GLY A 210 6.96 -1.70 -0.95
C GLY A 210 8.06 -0.66 -0.83
N ASN A 211 8.01 0.36 -1.67
CA ASN A 211 8.90 1.51 -1.60
C ASN A 211 8.26 2.60 -0.73
N TYR A 212 8.93 2.94 0.37
CA TYR A 212 8.50 3.96 1.32
C TYR A 212 9.30 5.24 1.05
N THR A 213 8.59 6.33 0.74
CA THR A 213 9.18 7.61 0.38
C THR A 213 8.77 8.66 1.40
N CYS A 214 9.74 9.32 2.01
CA CYS A 214 9.49 10.52 2.80
C CYS A 214 9.52 11.73 1.87
N VAL A 215 8.51 12.58 1.97
CA VAL A 215 8.39 13.80 1.17
C VAL A 215 8.40 15.00 2.10
N ALA A 216 9.27 15.95 1.81
CA ALA A 216 9.29 17.26 2.46
C ALA A 216 9.02 18.34 1.42
N GLN A 217 7.94 19.07 1.62
CA GLN A 217 7.46 20.11 0.72
C GLN A 217 7.61 21.50 1.38
N GLN A 218 8.20 22.43 0.65
CA GLN A 218 8.40 23.83 1.04
C GLN A 218 7.84 24.75 -0.06
N GLY A 219 6.62 25.24 0.13
CA GLY A 219 5.89 25.98 -0.91
C GLY A 219 5.62 25.11 -2.15
N ARG A 220 6.15 25.52 -3.32
CA ARG A 220 6.12 24.73 -4.57
C ARG A 220 7.33 23.82 -4.75
N SER A 221 8.35 23.94 -3.91
CA SER A 221 9.52 23.08 -3.90
C SER A 221 9.25 21.81 -3.10
N TRP A 222 9.85 20.70 -3.49
CA TRP A 222 9.81 19.46 -2.72
C TRP A 222 11.10 18.66 -2.92
N GLN A 223 11.42 17.83 -1.93
CA GLN A 223 12.46 16.81 -2.00
C GLN A 223 11.97 15.53 -1.35
N THR A 224 12.63 14.44 -1.72
CA THR A 224 12.30 13.09 -1.25
C THR A 224 13.53 12.24 -1.08
N ASP A 225 13.42 11.30 -0.16
CA ASP A 225 14.29 10.13 -0.12
C ASP A 225 13.45 8.87 0.12
N SER A 226 13.94 7.72 -0.33
CA SER A 226 13.16 6.47 -0.39
C SER A 226 13.91 5.25 0.11
N LEU A 227 13.17 4.30 0.65
CA LEU A 227 13.65 3.02 1.14
C LEU A 227 12.74 1.89 0.68
N SER A 228 13.34 0.82 0.14
CA SER A 228 12.61 -0.42 -0.17
C SER A 228 12.49 -1.28 1.08
N LEU A 229 11.26 -1.54 1.53
CA LEU A 229 10.95 -2.44 2.64
C LEU A 229 10.52 -3.81 2.09
N VAL A 230 11.17 -4.87 2.54
CA VAL A 230 10.90 -6.25 2.13
C VAL A 230 10.50 -7.07 3.36
N VAL A 231 9.25 -7.55 3.36
CA VAL A 231 8.74 -8.37 4.46
C VAL A 231 9.11 -9.82 4.23
N VAL A 232 9.95 -10.36 5.11
CA VAL A 232 10.46 -11.73 5.06
C VAL A 232 9.71 -12.63 6.02
N TYR A 233 9.49 -13.89 5.63
CA TYR A 233 8.77 -14.88 6.43
C TYR A 233 9.18 -16.32 6.04
N PRO A 234 9.14 -17.26 7.01
CA PRO A 234 9.51 -18.65 6.77
C PRO A 234 8.59 -19.33 5.77
N ALA A 235 9.10 -20.38 5.14
CA ALA A 235 8.33 -21.25 4.26
C ALA A 235 7.17 -21.94 5.01
N ALA A 236 5.99 -21.99 4.41
CA ALA A 236 4.82 -22.69 4.92
C ALA A 236 4.14 -23.45 3.78
N ILE A 237 3.85 -24.74 3.99
CA ILE A 237 3.13 -25.54 3.00
C ILE A 237 1.66 -25.11 3.01
N VAL A 238 1.21 -24.57 1.87
CA VAL A 238 -0.16 -24.07 1.67
C VAL A 238 -1.10 -25.20 1.31
N ASN A 239 -0.67 -26.07 0.39
CA ASN A 239 -1.48 -27.20 -0.07
C ASN A 239 -0.60 -28.43 -0.31
N VAL A 240 -1.16 -29.61 -0.07
CA VAL A 240 -0.51 -30.90 -0.28
C VAL A 240 -1.56 -31.95 -0.62
N THR A 241 -1.17 -32.96 -1.40
CA THR A 241 -2.05 -34.10 -1.70
C THR A 241 -2.45 -34.82 -0.42
N GLY A 242 -3.71 -35.22 -0.32
CA GLY A 242 -4.15 -36.12 0.76
C GLY A 242 -3.63 -37.56 0.58
N PRO A 243 -4.01 -38.49 1.46
CA PRO A 243 -3.64 -39.89 1.33
C PRO A 243 -4.07 -40.50 0.00
N VAL A 244 -3.19 -41.26 -0.66
CA VAL A 244 -3.42 -41.85 -1.97
C VAL A 244 -3.48 -43.37 -1.87
N LYS A 245 -4.46 -43.98 -2.54
CA LYS A 245 -4.57 -45.43 -2.72
C LYS A 245 -4.45 -45.78 -4.20
N VAL A 246 -3.49 -46.64 -4.56
CA VAL A 246 -3.23 -47.05 -5.95
C VAL A 246 -3.19 -48.58 -6.03
N LYS A 247 -3.60 -49.17 -7.16
CA LYS A 247 -3.43 -50.61 -7.38
C LYS A 247 -1.97 -50.92 -7.75
N ALA A 248 -1.49 -52.13 -7.45
CA ALA A 248 -0.17 -52.57 -7.89
C ALA A 248 -0.01 -52.43 -9.42
N GLY A 249 1.12 -51.90 -9.86
CA GLY A 249 1.40 -51.50 -11.25
C GLY A 249 0.82 -50.13 -11.65
N GLY A 250 0.11 -49.43 -10.75
CA GLY A 250 -0.44 -48.10 -11.01
C GLY A 250 0.54 -46.96 -10.74
N THR A 251 0.11 -45.73 -11.04
CA THR A 251 0.89 -44.50 -10.81
C THR A 251 0.23 -43.61 -9.74
N ALA A 252 1.01 -43.11 -8.78
CA ALA A 252 0.58 -42.06 -7.85
C ALA A 252 1.14 -40.68 -8.25
N LEU A 253 0.35 -39.64 -8.05
CA LEU A 253 0.72 -38.24 -8.30
C LEU A 253 0.59 -37.46 -6.99
N LEU A 254 1.71 -37.00 -6.43
CA LEU A 254 1.74 -36.22 -5.20
C LEU A 254 2.20 -34.79 -5.50
N TRP A 255 1.30 -33.84 -5.33
CA TRP A 255 1.56 -32.41 -5.46
C TRP A 255 1.67 -31.74 -4.08
N CYS A 256 2.55 -30.75 -3.98
CA CYS A 256 2.75 -29.92 -2.80
C CYS A 256 3.13 -28.49 -3.24
N THR A 257 2.56 -27.48 -2.58
CA THR A 257 2.86 -26.06 -2.82
C THR A 257 3.08 -25.33 -1.52
N ALA A 258 4.09 -24.46 -1.48
CA ALA A 258 4.44 -23.64 -0.33
C ALA A 258 4.40 -22.15 -0.66
N ASP A 259 4.35 -21.34 0.40
CA ASP A 259 4.49 -19.89 0.36
C ASP A 259 5.60 -19.45 1.31
N GLY A 260 6.29 -18.37 1.00
CA GLY A 260 7.46 -17.90 1.75
C GLY A 260 8.13 -16.72 1.05
N ASN A 261 8.80 -15.86 1.82
CA ASN A 261 9.68 -14.84 1.28
C ASN A 261 11.03 -14.83 2.04
N PRO A 262 12.15 -15.25 1.41
CA PRO A 262 12.32 -15.61 -0.01
C PRO A 262 11.48 -16.80 -0.47
N THR A 263 11.28 -16.92 -1.79
CA THR A 263 10.53 -18.02 -2.41
C THR A 263 11.08 -19.38 -1.94
N PRO A 264 10.25 -20.29 -1.41
CA PRO A 264 10.72 -21.58 -0.92
C PRO A 264 11.17 -22.55 -2.01
N GLU A 265 12.16 -23.37 -1.65
CA GLU A 265 12.44 -24.64 -2.32
C GLU A 265 11.54 -25.72 -1.75
N VAL A 266 10.91 -26.52 -2.63
CA VAL A 266 9.99 -27.60 -2.25
C VAL A 266 10.46 -28.90 -2.87
N TYR A 267 10.60 -29.93 -2.04
CA TYR A 267 11.09 -31.23 -2.47
C TYR A 267 10.43 -32.38 -1.69
N TRP A 268 10.57 -33.60 -2.22
CA TRP A 268 9.97 -34.80 -1.65
C TRP A 268 11.04 -35.79 -1.20
N GLN A 269 10.75 -36.48 -0.10
CA GLN A 269 11.55 -37.60 0.42
C GLN A 269 10.61 -38.76 0.78
N LYS A 270 11.09 -39.99 0.69
CA LYS A 270 10.41 -41.15 1.28
C LYS A 270 10.78 -41.22 2.76
N ASP A 271 9.85 -41.55 3.64
CA ASP A 271 10.11 -41.60 5.08
C ASP A 271 11.29 -42.54 5.40
N GLY A 272 12.18 -42.08 6.27
CA GLY A 272 13.44 -42.78 6.59
C GLY A 272 14.54 -42.73 5.52
N SER A 273 14.35 -42.05 4.39
CA SER A 273 15.38 -41.82 3.36
C SER A 273 15.77 -40.34 3.30
N ASP A 274 17.08 -40.07 3.21
CA ASP A 274 17.59 -38.71 2.96
C ASP A 274 17.57 -38.35 1.46
N ASP A 275 17.32 -39.32 0.58
CA ASP A 275 17.35 -39.10 -0.86
C ASP A 275 16.17 -38.25 -1.31
N ILE A 276 16.48 -37.16 -2.01
CA ILE A 276 15.48 -36.32 -2.67
C ILE A 276 14.94 -37.06 -3.88
N LEU A 277 13.63 -37.30 -3.89
CA LEU A 277 12.96 -37.94 -5.01
C LEU A 277 12.85 -36.94 -6.17
N ALA A 278 13.14 -37.41 -7.39
CA ALA A 278 13.03 -36.58 -8.59
C ALA A 278 11.57 -36.12 -8.77
N ALA A 279 11.36 -34.81 -8.76
CA ALA A 279 10.06 -34.18 -8.91
C ALA A 279 10.14 -33.06 -9.95
N ALA A 280 9.06 -32.88 -10.72
CA ALA A 280 8.97 -31.75 -11.63
C ALA A 280 8.65 -30.48 -10.81
N MET A 281 9.49 -29.46 -10.93
CA MET A 281 9.17 -28.14 -10.40
C MET A 281 8.00 -27.54 -11.18
N TYR A 282 7.02 -27.03 -10.45
CA TYR A 282 5.93 -26.29 -11.05
C TYR A 282 6.40 -24.86 -11.34
N HIS A 283 6.44 -24.44 -12.60
CA HIS A 283 6.86 -23.08 -12.96
C HIS A 283 5.87 -22.05 -12.39
N GLY A 284 6.36 -21.08 -11.62
CA GLY A 284 5.59 -19.90 -11.16
C GLY A 284 4.97 -20.00 -9.77
N THR A 285 4.96 -21.16 -9.14
CA THR A 285 4.62 -21.35 -7.72
C THR A 285 5.75 -22.15 -7.07
N ALA A 286 6.04 -21.92 -5.78
CA ALA A 286 6.95 -22.80 -5.03
C ALA A 286 6.26 -24.17 -4.85
N GLY A 287 6.21 -24.96 -5.90
CA GLY A 287 5.42 -26.19 -6.00
C GLY A 287 6.20 -27.32 -6.64
N SER A 288 5.91 -28.54 -6.19
CA SER A 288 6.59 -29.76 -6.61
C SER A 288 5.58 -30.88 -6.86
N LEU A 289 5.66 -31.52 -8.03
CA LEU A 289 4.90 -32.72 -8.39
C LEU A 289 5.82 -33.93 -8.41
N LEU A 290 5.61 -34.86 -7.49
CA LEU A 290 6.21 -36.18 -7.48
C LEU A 290 5.33 -37.17 -8.23
N VAL A 291 5.93 -37.87 -9.20
CA VAL A 291 5.27 -38.93 -9.97
C VAL A 291 5.91 -40.26 -9.55
N LEU A 292 5.09 -41.19 -9.06
CA LEU A 292 5.51 -42.52 -8.66
C LEU A 292 4.86 -43.55 -9.60
N PRO A 293 5.50 -43.92 -10.72
CA PRO A 293 4.97 -44.91 -11.65
C PRO A 293 5.21 -46.35 -11.16
N ASP A 294 4.48 -47.30 -11.75
CA ASP A 294 4.67 -48.74 -11.59
C ASP A 294 4.80 -49.21 -10.12
N LEU A 295 3.95 -48.65 -9.25
CA LEU A 295 4.00 -48.88 -7.81
C LEU A 295 3.76 -50.34 -7.42
N ASN A 296 4.56 -50.88 -6.51
CA ASN A 296 4.38 -52.20 -5.91
C ASN A 296 4.01 -52.09 -4.41
N VAL A 297 3.58 -53.20 -3.80
CA VAL A 297 3.12 -53.21 -2.39
C VAL A 297 4.16 -52.67 -1.40
N LYS A 298 5.47 -52.87 -1.68
CA LYS A 298 6.58 -52.38 -0.83
C LYS A 298 6.83 -50.88 -0.95
N ASP A 299 6.25 -50.24 -1.96
CA ASP A 299 6.30 -48.79 -2.12
C ASP A 299 5.24 -48.07 -1.26
N SER A 300 4.37 -48.85 -0.59
CA SER A 300 3.42 -48.34 0.41
C SER A 300 4.19 -47.75 1.58
N ASP A 301 4.17 -46.43 1.68
CA ASP A 301 4.91 -45.70 2.69
C ASP A 301 4.39 -44.26 2.84
N HIS A 302 5.04 -43.52 3.72
CA HIS A 302 4.87 -42.09 3.91
C HIS A 302 5.85 -41.33 3.01
N TYR A 303 5.33 -40.39 2.24
CA TYR A 303 6.12 -39.47 1.43
C TYR A 303 6.04 -38.09 2.06
N ILE A 304 7.19 -37.48 2.31
CA ILE A 304 7.32 -36.21 3.03
C ILE A 304 7.61 -35.10 2.04
N CYS A 305 6.69 -34.15 1.92
CA CYS A 305 6.97 -32.87 1.28
C CYS A 305 7.66 -31.95 2.29
N THR A 306 8.82 -31.38 1.93
CA THR A 306 9.52 -30.39 2.73
C THR A 306 9.62 -29.07 1.95
N ALA A 307 9.32 -27.96 2.62
CA ALA A 307 9.47 -26.61 2.09
C ALA A 307 10.44 -25.79 2.95
N SER A 308 11.44 -25.17 2.33
CA SER A 308 12.48 -24.39 3.02
C SER A 308 12.84 -23.13 2.24
N ASN A 309 13.08 -22.01 2.94
CA ASN A 309 13.60 -20.78 2.35
C ASN A 309 14.73 -20.16 3.17
N ALA A 310 15.46 -20.99 3.92
CA ALA A 310 16.52 -20.59 4.85
C ALA A 310 16.09 -19.63 5.98
N LEU A 311 14.78 -19.38 6.13
CA LEU A 311 14.21 -18.65 7.27
C LEU A 311 13.42 -19.62 8.15
N GLY A 312 13.78 -19.64 9.44
CA GLY A 312 13.14 -20.54 10.40
C GLY A 312 13.43 -22.02 10.13
N GLN A 313 12.55 -22.88 10.62
CA GLN A 313 12.62 -24.32 10.37
C GLN A 313 11.83 -24.68 9.09
N PRO A 314 12.28 -25.65 8.28
CA PRO A 314 11.51 -26.14 7.14
C PRO A 314 10.14 -26.68 7.58
N ASP A 315 9.10 -26.35 6.81
CA ASP A 315 7.77 -26.94 7.02
C ASP A 315 7.70 -28.31 6.33
N LYS A 316 7.07 -29.29 6.98
CA LYS A 316 6.97 -30.66 6.49
C LYS A 316 5.54 -31.17 6.53
N ARG A 317 5.12 -31.89 5.49
CA ARG A 317 3.81 -32.57 5.43
C ARG A 317 4.00 -34.00 4.95
N ILE A 318 3.30 -34.92 5.61
CA ILE A 318 3.37 -36.36 5.34
C ILE A 318 2.16 -36.77 4.50
N VAL A 319 2.42 -37.51 3.42
CA VAL A 319 1.40 -38.06 2.51
C VAL A 319 1.50 -39.58 2.50
N PRO A 320 0.53 -40.30 3.07
CA PRO A 320 0.48 -41.76 3.00
C PRO A 320 0.14 -42.21 1.58
N VAL A 321 0.93 -43.13 1.03
CA VAL A 321 0.64 -43.83 -0.22
C VAL A 321 0.44 -45.31 0.09
N ILE A 322 -0.69 -45.87 -0.29
CA ILE A 322 -1.04 -47.28 -0.04
C ILE A 322 -1.25 -47.98 -1.38
N VAL A 323 -0.47 -49.03 -1.62
CA VAL A 323 -0.56 -49.84 -2.84
C VAL A 323 -1.29 -51.14 -2.51
N ILE A 324 -2.41 -51.40 -3.21
CA ILE A 324 -3.23 -52.60 -3.01
C ILE A 324 -3.04 -53.60 -4.16
N GLU A 325 -2.85 -54.88 -3.83
CA GLU A 325 -2.96 -55.97 -4.81
C GLU A 325 -4.42 -56.36 -4.99
N GLU A 326 -4.84 -56.60 -6.24
CA GLU A 326 -6.13 -57.25 -6.48
C GLU A 326 -6.05 -58.71 -6.02
N SER A 327 -6.89 -59.05 -5.06
CA SER A 327 -7.09 -60.42 -4.61
C SER A 327 -7.50 -61.31 -5.78
N SER A 328 -6.71 -62.36 -6.06
CA SER A 328 -7.00 -63.39 -7.06
C SER A 328 -8.10 -64.39 -6.63
N LEU A 329 -8.86 -64.11 -5.56
CA LEU A 329 -9.86 -65.03 -5.01
C LEU A 329 -11.18 -65.11 -5.80
N ALA A 330 -11.30 -64.51 -6.99
CA ALA A 330 -12.52 -64.57 -7.80
C ALA A 330 -12.65 -65.82 -8.72
N THR A 331 -11.80 -66.84 -8.57
CA THR A 331 -11.72 -67.94 -9.57
C THR A 331 -12.14 -69.34 -9.08
N THR A 332 -12.72 -69.51 -7.89
CA THR A 332 -13.13 -70.85 -7.41
C THR A 332 -14.63 -71.05 -7.18
N ALA A 333 -15.49 -70.06 -7.44
CA ALA A 333 -16.94 -70.23 -7.31
C ALA A 333 -17.62 -70.89 -8.53
N ALA A 334 -16.93 -71.04 -9.67
CA ALA A 334 -17.51 -71.56 -10.91
C ALA A 334 -17.32 -73.07 -11.15
N GLN A 335 -16.70 -73.81 -10.23
CA GLN A 335 -16.39 -75.25 -10.41
C GLN A 335 -17.05 -76.20 -9.41
N LEU A 336 -17.98 -75.72 -8.58
CA LEU A 336 -18.74 -76.57 -7.64
C LEU A 336 -20.25 -76.61 -7.91
N GLY A 337 -20.71 -76.04 -9.03
CA GLY A 337 -22.12 -76.07 -9.42
C GLY A 337 -22.41 -77.08 -10.51
N HIS A 338 -22.39 -78.39 -10.22
CA HIS A 338 -23.15 -79.36 -11.02
C HIS A 338 -23.43 -80.70 -10.31
N GLY A 339 -24.73 -81.01 -10.15
CA GLY A 339 -25.29 -82.33 -9.79
C GLY A 339 -25.35 -82.58 -8.28
N ASP A 340 -26.47 -82.91 -7.63
CA ASP A 340 -27.66 -83.62 -8.10
C ASP A 340 -28.86 -83.30 -7.17
N GLU A 341 -30.07 -83.43 -7.71
CA GLU A 341 -31.33 -83.44 -6.97
C GLU A 341 -31.40 -84.67 -6.04
N THR A 342 -31.94 -84.52 -4.82
CA THR A 342 -33.06 -85.34 -4.29
C THR A 342 -33.43 -85.03 -2.83
N GLU A 343 -34.76 -84.92 -2.64
CA GLU A 343 -35.61 -85.21 -1.48
C GLU A 343 -35.22 -84.79 -0.05
N TRP A 344 -36.07 -83.96 0.55
CA TRP A 344 -36.71 -84.30 1.84
C TRP A 344 -38.18 -83.85 1.84
N THR A 345 -39.10 -84.82 1.86
CA THR A 345 -40.51 -84.64 2.19
C THR A 345 -40.73 -84.67 3.71
N ALA A 346 -41.65 -83.81 4.18
CA ALA A 346 -42.59 -84.02 5.31
C ALA A 346 -42.01 -84.06 6.75
N ILE A 347 -42.65 -83.59 7.83
CA ILE A 347 -43.95 -82.98 8.13
C ILE A 347 -43.86 -82.39 9.57
N LEU A 348 -44.50 -81.23 9.79
CA LEU A 348 -45.15 -80.67 10.99
C LEU A 348 -44.65 -80.99 12.42
N GLY A 349 -44.53 -79.93 13.23
CA GLY A 349 -44.92 -79.98 14.64
C GLY A 349 -44.09 -79.11 15.59
N GLY A 350 -44.38 -77.80 15.69
CA GLY A 350 -43.67 -76.93 16.63
C GLY A 350 -44.25 -75.53 16.78
N ALA A 351 -45.58 -75.43 16.87
CA ALA A 351 -46.27 -74.21 17.25
C ALA A 351 -45.97 -73.86 18.73
N ALA A 352 -44.84 -73.19 18.97
CA ALA A 352 -44.56 -72.45 20.22
C ALA A 352 -43.35 -71.49 20.11
N GLY A 353 -42.49 -71.63 19.08
CA GLY A 353 -41.28 -70.78 18.93
C GLY A 353 -41.44 -69.57 17.99
N GLY A 354 -42.45 -69.56 17.11
CA GLY A 354 -42.60 -68.50 16.11
C GLY A 354 -43.11 -67.17 16.69
N ALA A 355 -43.97 -67.23 17.71
CA ALA A 355 -44.54 -66.04 18.33
C ALA A 355 -43.51 -65.30 19.21
N THR A 356 -42.59 -66.02 19.85
CA THR A 356 -41.54 -65.43 20.69
C THR A 356 -40.45 -64.77 19.86
N ILE A 357 -40.08 -65.35 18.71
CA ILE A 357 -39.11 -64.76 17.78
C ILE A 357 -39.69 -63.50 17.11
N LEU A 358 -40.97 -63.51 16.71
CA LEU A 358 -41.65 -62.32 16.19
C LEU A 358 -41.80 -61.21 17.24
N LEU A 359 -42.06 -61.56 18.51
CA LEU A 359 -42.11 -60.59 19.62
C LEU A 359 -40.73 -59.99 19.95
N ILE A 360 -39.65 -60.78 19.89
CA ILE A 360 -38.29 -60.29 20.11
C ILE A 360 -37.86 -59.36 18.96
N ILE A 361 -38.18 -59.70 17.71
CA ILE A 361 -37.90 -58.83 16.56
C ILE A 361 -38.69 -57.51 16.65
N LEU A 362 -39.95 -57.54 17.09
CA LEU A 362 -40.76 -56.34 17.33
C LEU A 362 -40.23 -55.49 18.50
N LEU A 363 -39.77 -56.11 19.58
CA LEU A 363 -39.17 -55.40 20.72
C LEU A 363 -37.83 -54.77 20.36
N VAL A 364 -36.99 -55.46 19.57
CA VAL A 364 -35.72 -54.90 19.06
C VAL A 364 -35.99 -53.73 18.12
N ALA A 365 -36.97 -53.83 17.22
CA ALA A 365 -37.39 -52.73 16.35
C ALA A 365 -37.93 -51.51 17.14
N LEU A 366 -38.65 -51.73 18.23
CA LEU A 366 -39.13 -50.66 19.12
C LEU A 366 -37.99 -49.99 19.92
N VAL A 367 -36.95 -50.73 20.29
CA VAL A 367 -35.75 -50.18 20.95
C VAL A 367 -34.91 -49.35 19.98
N PHE A 368 -34.75 -49.79 18.72
CA PHE A 368 -34.04 -49.02 17.70
C PHE A 368 -34.79 -47.74 17.29
N THR A 369 -36.11 -47.79 17.17
CA THR A 369 -36.92 -46.59 16.86
C THR A 369 -36.99 -45.60 18.02
N LYS A 370 -36.88 -46.04 19.29
CA LYS A 370 -36.73 -45.15 20.45
C LYS A 370 -35.34 -44.54 20.57
N ARG A 371 -34.26 -45.25 20.22
CA ARG A 371 -32.90 -44.66 20.16
C ARG A 371 -32.78 -43.61 19.05
N ALA A 372 -33.33 -43.88 17.87
CA ALA A 372 -33.35 -42.93 16.75
C ALA A 372 -34.15 -41.64 17.04
N LYS A 373 -35.07 -41.66 18.04
CA LYS A 373 -35.86 -40.49 18.43
C LYS A 373 -35.27 -39.71 19.61
N ILE A 374 -34.25 -40.23 20.29
CA ILE A 374 -33.52 -39.53 21.37
C ILE A 374 -32.31 -38.74 20.82
N GLU A 375 -31.82 -39.07 19.62
CA GLU A 375 -30.73 -38.34 18.94
C GLU A 375 -31.23 -37.21 18.01
N ALA A 376 -32.53 -37.07 17.79
CA ALA A 376 -33.14 -36.02 16.95
C ALA A 376 -33.53 -34.76 17.75
N GLY A 377 -32.79 -34.43 18.81
CA GLY A 377 -33.21 -33.43 19.79
C GLY A 377 -32.10 -32.56 20.36
N ARG A 378 -31.03 -32.24 19.62
CA ARG A 378 -30.21 -31.05 19.93
C ARG A 378 -29.23 -30.64 18.81
N SER A 379 -29.36 -29.37 18.43
CA SER A 379 -28.34 -28.46 17.89
C SER A 379 -28.12 -28.44 16.38
N ASP A 380 -28.46 -27.28 15.83
CA ASP A 380 -28.08 -26.71 14.55
C ASP A 380 -26.55 -26.78 14.30
N ASP A 381 -26.17 -27.13 13.07
CA ASP A 381 -25.26 -26.33 12.24
C ASP A 381 -25.20 -26.90 10.81
N HIS A 382 -25.30 -25.99 9.84
CA HIS A 382 -25.44 -26.28 8.42
C HIS A 382 -24.16 -26.84 7.80
N VAL A 383 -24.22 -28.10 7.34
CA VAL A 383 -23.29 -28.68 6.35
C VAL A 383 -24.14 -29.23 5.21
N PHE A 384 -24.08 -28.57 4.05
CA PHE A 384 -24.65 -29.13 2.81
C PHE A 384 -23.61 -30.05 2.16
N SER A 385 -23.87 -31.36 2.20
CA SER A 385 -23.32 -32.32 1.24
C SER A 385 -24.26 -32.41 0.04
N VAL A 386 -23.77 -32.06 -1.15
CA VAL A 386 -24.47 -32.35 -2.41
C VAL A 386 -23.73 -33.47 -3.10
N SER A 387 -24.32 -34.66 -3.06
CA SER A 387 -24.03 -35.75 -3.98
C SER A 387 -25.36 -36.20 -4.57
N ASP A 388 -25.74 -35.57 -5.67
CA ASP A 388 -26.75 -36.09 -6.60
C ASP A 388 -26.24 -35.89 -8.04
N PRO A 389 -26.60 -36.79 -8.97
CA PRO A 389 -26.02 -36.86 -10.30
C PRO A 389 -26.46 -35.69 -11.19
N VAL A 390 -25.48 -35.07 -11.86
CA VAL A 390 -25.66 -34.01 -12.87
C VAL A 390 -26.74 -34.40 -13.89
N PRO A 391 -27.79 -33.57 -14.10
CA PRO A 391 -28.70 -33.76 -15.21
C PRO A 391 -27.96 -33.54 -16.54
N LYS A 392 -27.99 -34.55 -17.42
CA LYS A 392 -27.65 -34.41 -18.84
C LYS A 392 -28.61 -33.41 -19.49
N ARG A 393 -28.26 -32.12 -19.50
CA ARG A 393 -28.71 -31.13 -20.51
C ARG A 393 -28.03 -29.78 -20.28
N LEU A 394 -26.90 -29.60 -20.94
CA LEU A 394 -26.41 -28.34 -21.53
C LEU A 394 -25.17 -28.67 -22.39
N GLN A 395 -25.30 -29.68 -23.25
CA GLN A 395 -24.62 -29.60 -24.54
C GLN A 395 -25.42 -28.59 -25.36
N ASN A 396 -24.71 -27.62 -25.93
CA ASN A 396 -25.20 -26.49 -26.71
C ASN A 396 -25.89 -25.42 -25.88
N ASN A 397 -25.10 -24.42 -25.47
CA ASN A 397 -25.50 -23.02 -25.63
C ASN A 397 -24.23 -22.20 -25.85
N PHE A 398 -23.86 -22.09 -27.12
CA PHE A 398 -23.30 -20.85 -27.64
C PHE A 398 -24.24 -19.73 -27.21
N ILE A 399 -23.85 -18.95 -26.20
CA ILE A 399 -24.43 -17.63 -26.05
C ILE A 399 -23.95 -16.88 -27.29
N GLU A 400 -24.87 -16.58 -28.23
CA GLU A 400 -24.56 -15.77 -29.40
C GLU A 400 -23.82 -14.51 -28.94
N LYS A 401 -22.61 -14.31 -29.46
CA LYS A 401 -21.75 -13.11 -29.26
C LYS A 401 -22.49 -11.79 -29.53
N GLU A 402 -23.70 -11.84 -30.09
CA GLU A 402 -24.52 -10.72 -30.54
C GLU A 402 -25.41 -10.10 -29.45
N LYS A 403 -25.74 -10.81 -28.36
CA LYS A 403 -26.55 -10.25 -27.25
C LYS A 403 -25.75 -9.47 -26.19
N LEU A 404 -24.42 -9.42 -26.30
CA LEU A 404 -23.52 -8.73 -25.36
C LEU A 404 -22.78 -7.54 -26.00
N GLY A 405 -22.99 -7.25 -27.29
CA GLY A 405 -22.38 -6.10 -27.96
C GLY A 405 -20.84 -6.12 -28.02
N LEU A 406 -20.21 -7.29 -28.06
CA LEU A 406 -18.75 -7.44 -28.02
C LEU A 406 -18.14 -7.66 -29.43
N PRO A 407 -17.00 -7.02 -29.77
CA PRO A 407 -16.33 -7.17 -31.07
C PRO A 407 -15.80 -8.60 -31.29
N LYS A 408 -15.81 -9.07 -32.54
CA LYS A 408 -15.68 -10.50 -32.90
C LYS A 408 -14.25 -11.08 -32.79
N ASP A 409 -13.22 -10.24 -32.63
CA ASP A 409 -11.85 -10.60 -33.07
C ASP A 409 -10.78 -10.71 -31.96
N GLU A 410 -11.15 -10.96 -30.70
CA GLU A 410 -10.19 -11.30 -29.63
C GLU A 410 -10.48 -12.66 -29.00
N GLU A 411 -9.48 -13.53 -28.89
CA GLU A 411 -9.53 -14.72 -28.03
C GLU A 411 -9.46 -14.27 -26.57
N GLN A 412 -10.57 -14.37 -25.84
CA GLN A 412 -10.65 -14.09 -24.40
C GLN A 412 -11.07 -15.36 -23.66
N ILE A 413 -10.36 -15.69 -22.58
CA ILE A 413 -10.67 -16.83 -21.69
C ILE A 413 -11.57 -16.33 -20.58
N LEU A 414 -12.79 -16.86 -20.49
CA LEU A 414 -13.71 -16.59 -19.38
C LEU A 414 -13.38 -17.52 -18.20
N TYR A 415 -13.14 -16.94 -17.02
CA TYR A 415 -13.19 -17.70 -15.77
C TYR A 415 -14.39 -17.21 -14.96
N VAL A 416 -15.24 -18.16 -14.56
CA VAL A 416 -16.31 -17.96 -13.59
C VAL A 416 -15.87 -18.69 -12.33
N GLN A 417 -15.64 -17.94 -11.25
CA GLN A 417 -15.43 -18.52 -9.94
C GLN A 417 -16.68 -18.27 -9.10
N GLU A 418 -17.32 -19.34 -8.66
CA GLU A 418 -18.53 -19.30 -7.86
C GLU A 418 -18.13 -19.25 -6.37
N THR A 419 -18.34 -18.11 -5.72
CA THR A 419 -18.29 -18.01 -4.26
C THR A 419 -19.60 -17.43 -3.76
N SER A 420 -20.34 -18.24 -2.99
CA SER A 420 -21.51 -17.85 -2.20
C SER A 420 -22.47 -16.86 -2.90
N GLY A 421 -23.11 -17.31 -3.99
CA GLY A 421 -24.26 -16.62 -4.59
C GLY A 421 -23.97 -15.34 -5.37
N LYS A 422 -22.71 -15.02 -5.69
CA LYS A 422 -22.36 -13.87 -6.55
C LYS A 422 -21.52 -14.33 -7.74
N ALA A 423 -21.92 -13.96 -8.96
CA ALA A 423 -21.14 -14.17 -10.17
C ALA A 423 -20.20 -12.97 -10.41
N VAL A 424 -18.90 -13.22 -10.54
CA VAL A 424 -17.90 -12.22 -10.91
C VAL A 424 -17.50 -12.47 -12.37
N ILE A 425 -17.66 -11.47 -13.23
CA ILE A 425 -17.19 -11.49 -14.61
C ILE A 425 -15.90 -10.67 -14.66
N ALA A 426 -14.77 -11.33 -14.89
CA ALA A 426 -13.49 -10.66 -15.11
C ALA A 426 -13.12 -10.71 -16.60
N ARG A 427 -12.74 -9.56 -17.17
CA ARG A 427 -12.21 -9.44 -18.54
C ARG A 427 -10.68 -9.44 -18.46
N THR A 428 -10.01 -10.39 -19.11
CA THR A 428 -8.56 -10.35 -19.32
C THR A 428 -8.29 -10.16 -20.80
N GLY A 429 -7.74 -8.99 -21.16
CA GLY A 429 -7.18 -8.77 -22.50
C GLY A 429 -5.71 -9.18 -22.49
N ILE A 430 -5.31 -10.08 -23.38
CA ILE A 430 -3.90 -10.34 -23.63
C ILE A 430 -3.40 -9.24 -24.58
N HIS A 431 -2.84 -8.16 -24.03
CA HIS A 431 -2.09 -7.20 -24.82
C HIS A 431 -0.63 -7.67 -24.93
N HIS A 432 -0.25 -8.08 -26.14
CA HIS A 432 1.16 -8.12 -26.50
C HIS A 432 1.70 -6.68 -26.57
N ALA A 433 2.70 -6.41 -25.74
CA ALA A 433 3.53 -5.22 -25.65
C ALA A 433 2.89 -3.93 -25.05
N ASP A 434 3.67 -3.33 -24.15
CA ASP A 434 3.54 -2.05 -23.43
C ASP A 434 2.64 -1.96 -22.16
N THR A 435 3.33 -1.60 -21.07
CA THR A 435 2.89 -1.53 -19.67
C THR A 435 2.15 -0.22 -19.36
N ARG A 436 0.81 -0.25 -19.26
CA ARG A 436 0.02 0.70 -18.45
C ARG A 436 -1.25 0.06 -17.85
N LEU A 437 -1.31 0.08 -16.51
CA LEU A 437 -2.46 0.04 -15.59
C LEU A 437 -3.76 -0.68 -16.00
N SER A 438 -4.02 -1.85 -15.40
CA SER A 438 -5.37 -2.38 -15.17
C SER A 438 -6.00 -1.73 -13.93
N GLN A 439 -7.05 -0.92 -14.11
CA GLN A 439 -7.89 -0.46 -12.99
C GLN A 439 -8.99 -1.50 -12.73
N THR A 440 -8.98 -2.10 -11.55
CA THR A 440 -10.11 -2.89 -11.03
C THR A 440 -11.02 -1.95 -10.25
N LYS A 441 -12.25 -1.69 -10.70
CA LYS A 441 -13.28 -0.99 -9.91
C LYS A 441 -14.28 -1.99 -9.37
N MET A 442 -14.45 -2.03 -8.05
CA MET A 442 -15.57 -2.69 -7.37
C MET A 442 -16.75 -1.73 -7.33
N CYS A 443 -17.94 -2.20 -7.68
CA CYS A 443 -19.20 -1.50 -7.44
C CYS A 443 -19.98 -2.26 -6.37
N ASP A 444 -20.40 -1.56 -5.32
CA ASP A 444 -21.35 -2.10 -4.33
C ASP A 444 -22.78 -2.00 -4.89
N ILE A 445 -23.52 -3.09 -4.83
CA ILE A 445 -24.96 -3.14 -5.13
C ILE A 445 -25.69 -3.02 -3.78
N PRO A 446 -26.70 -2.13 -3.63
CA PRO A 446 -27.46 -2.03 -2.38
C PRO A 446 -28.29 -3.30 -2.15
N ASP A 447 -28.31 -3.80 -0.92
CA ASP A 447 -29.13 -4.95 -0.53
C ASP A 447 -30.63 -4.64 -0.64
N GLY A 448 -31.36 -5.49 -1.36
CA GLY A 448 -32.82 -5.50 -1.40
C GLY A 448 -33.45 -5.09 -2.73
N SER A 449 -33.27 -5.90 -3.76
CA SER A 449 -34.21 -5.99 -4.89
C SER A 449 -34.13 -7.37 -5.53
N GLU A 450 -35.11 -8.21 -5.28
CA GLU A 450 -35.41 -9.38 -6.11
C GLU A 450 -36.06 -8.88 -7.40
N ASP A 451 -35.66 -9.49 -8.52
CA ASP A 451 -36.25 -9.37 -9.86
C ASP A 451 -36.32 -7.97 -10.50
N LEU A 452 -35.21 -7.53 -11.12
CA LEU A 452 -35.23 -6.86 -12.44
C LEU A 452 -33.79 -6.69 -12.98
N ILE A 453 -33.48 -7.31 -14.13
CA ILE A 453 -32.28 -6.94 -14.91
C ILE A 453 -32.57 -5.60 -15.60
N GLN A 454 -32.20 -4.49 -14.98
CA GLN A 454 -32.08 -3.20 -15.65
C GLN A 454 -30.61 -2.93 -15.97
N VAL A 455 -30.29 -2.89 -17.28
CA VAL A 455 -29.02 -2.43 -17.80
C VAL A 455 -29.03 -0.90 -17.73
N LEU A 456 -28.32 -0.32 -16.75
CA LEU A 456 -28.02 1.11 -16.74
C LEU A 456 -26.78 1.38 -17.60
N PRO A 457 -26.83 2.31 -18.58
CA PRO A 457 -25.66 2.67 -19.39
C PRO A 457 -24.66 3.49 -18.57
N CYS A 458 -23.40 3.04 -18.55
CA CYS A 458 -22.28 3.79 -17.97
C CYS A 458 -22.09 5.13 -18.68
N CYS A 459 -21.85 6.16 -17.87
CA CYS A 459 -21.71 7.57 -18.21
C CYS A 459 -20.77 7.87 -19.40
N GLU A 460 -21.25 8.77 -20.26
CA GLU A 460 -20.51 9.48 -21.30
C GLU A 460 -19.38 10.35 -20.72
N THR A 461 -18.25 10.36 -21.42
CA THR A 461 -17.16 11.34 -21.32
C THR A 461 -17.43 12.55 -22.22
N LEU A 462 -17.43 13.77 -21.67
CA LEU A 462 -17.21 15.08 -22.34
C LEU A 462 -16.68 16.01 -21.22
N ASN A 463 -15.67 16.86 -21.32
CA ASN A 463 -15.03 17.51 -22.46
C ASN A 463 -13.72 18.19 -21.97
N ASP A 464 -12.73 18.33 -22.85
CA ASP A 464 -11.69 19.35 -22.73
C ASP A 464 -11.61 20.17 -24.04
N HIS A 465 -11.62 21.50 -23.87
CA HIS A 465 -11.23 22.58 -24.79
C HIS A 465 -12.01 22.94 -26.08
N SER A 466 -12.61 24.15 -26.09
CA SER A 466 -12.27 25.30 -26.97
C SER A 466 -13.14 26.53 -26.64
N ILE A 467 -12.55 27.67 -26.25
CA ILE A 467 -12.37 28.90 -27.07
C ILE A 467 -13.71 29.55 -27.50
N THR A 468 -14.20 30.53 -26.73
CA THR A 468 -14.34 31.96 -27.10
C THR A 468 -14.65 32.79 -25.86
#